data_AF-A0A4Q4DP70-F1
#
_entry.id   AF-A0A4Q4DP70-F1
#
_cell.length_a   1.000
_cell.length_b   1.000
_cell.length_c   1.000
_cell.angle_alpha   90.00
_cell.angle_beta   90.00
_cell.angle_gamma   90.00
#
_symmetry.space_group_name_H-M   'P 1'
#
loop_
_entity.id
_entity.type
_entity.pdbx_description
1 polymer ?
#
loop_
_entity_poly.entity_id
_entity_poly.type
_entity_poly.pdbx_seq_one_letter_code
_entity_poly.pdbx_strand_id
1 'polypeptide(L)' 'MTPDRLLHTGACDQVTAEDLALASGRDLTPENIEWARRRLAERGRAAIEEQLP' A
#
# COMPACT_ATOMS: atom_id res chain seq x y z
N MET A 1 -18.60 -15.42 -21.07
CA MET A 1 -17.94 -15.75 -19.80
C MET A 1 -16.56 -15.12 -19.82
N THR A 2 -16.28 -14.20 -18.91
CA THR A 2 -14.96 -13.54 -18.82
C THR A 2 -13.96 -14.56 -18.27
N PRO A 3 -12.81 -14.80 -18.92
CA PRO A 3 -11.85 -15.78 -18.43
C PRO A 3 -11.23 -15.29 -17.11
N ASP A 4 -11.24 -16.15 -16.10
CA ASP A 4 -10.71 -15.94 -14.75
C ASP A 4 -9.26 -15.43 -14.71
N ARG A 5 -8.47 -15.77 -15.73
CA ARG A 5 -7.09 -15.25 -15.90
C ARG A 5 -7.00 -13.75 -16.20
N LEU A 6 -8.08 -13.11 -16.67
CA LEU A 6 -8.17 -11.65 -16.82
C LEU A 6 -8.61 -10.94 -15.54
N LEU A 7 -9.08 -11.69 -14.53
CA LEU A 7 -9.41 -11.17 -13.20
C LEU A 7 -8.20 -11.15 -12.26
N HIS A 8 -6.99 -11.31 -12.81
CA HIS A 8 -5.78 -10.97 -12.08
C HIS A 8 -5.63 -9.44 -12.11
N THR A 9 -6.34 -8.75 -11.23
CA THR A 9 -5.97 -7.40 -10.78
C THR A 9 -4.61 -7.51 -10.09
N GLY A 10 -3.57 -7.64 -10.91
CA GLY A 10 -2.18 -7.87 -10.55
C GLY A 10 -1.54 -6.61 -9.99
N ALA A 11 -2.04 -6.13 -8.87
CA ALA A 11 -1.35 -5.19 -8.00
C ALA A 11 -1.22 -5.74 -6.56
N CYS A 12 -1.38 -7.05 -6.36
CA CYS A 12 -1.31 -7.67 -5.04
C CYS A 12 0.10 -7.95 -4.52
N ASP A 13 1.16 -7.72 -5.30
CA ASP A 13 2.48 -8.22 -4.90
C ASP A 13 3.22 -7.26 -3.96
N GLN A 14 3.10 -5.94 -4.13
CA GLN A 14 3.84 -4.98 -3.31
C GLN A 14 2.98 -3.77 -2.92
N VAL A 15 2.87 -3.56 -1.61
CA VAL A 15 2.28 -2.35 -1.02
C VAL A 15 3.15 -1.16 -1.39
N THR A 16 2.56 -0.16 -2.05
CA THR A 16 3.25 1.09 -2.38
C THR A 16 3.18 2.09 -1.22
N ALA A 17 4.03 3.12 -1.26
CA ALA A 17 3.96 4.22 -0.29
C ALA A 17 2.60 4.94 -0.37
N GLU A 18 2.01 5.01 -1.56
CA GLU A 18 0.68 5.59 -1.78
C GLU A 18 -0.41 4.73 -1.11
N ASP A 19 -0.34 3.39 -1.26
CA ASP A 19 -1.26 2.47 -0.58
C ASP A 19 -1.19 2.62 0.94
N LEU A 20 0.02 2.72 1.48
CA LEU A 20 0.20 2.90 2.92
C LEU A 20 -0.35 4.25 3.39
N ALA A 21 -0.13 5.34 2.64
CA ALA A 21 -0.70 6.65 2.96
C ALA A 21 -2.23 6.60 3.00
N LEU A 22 -2.85 6.02 1.96
CA LEU A 22 -4.30 5.89 1.85
C LEU A 22 -4.89 5.00 2.95
N ALA A 23 -4.27 3.84 3.23
CA ALA A 23 -4.69 2.95 4.32
C ALA A 23 -4.59 3.63 5.69
N SER A 24 -3.71 4.63 5.82
CA SER A 24 -3.52 5.43 7.04
C SER A 24 -4.46 6.64 7.13
N GLY A 25 -5.36 6.81 6.16
CA GLY A 25 -6.27 7.95 6.08
C GLY A 25 -5.58 9.28 5.75
N ARG A 26 -4.39 9.23 5.13
CA ARG A 26 -3.61 10.41 4.74
C ARG A 26 -3.78 10.70 3.26
N ASP A 27 -3.81 11.97 2.90
CA ASP A 27 -3.81 12.41 1.51
C ASP A 27 -2.48 12.11 0.81
N LEU A 28 -2.53 11.99 -0.53
CA LEU A 28 -1.38 11.74 -1.40
C LEU A 28 -0.54 13.01 -1.65
N THR A 29 -0.17 13.70 -0.57
CA THR A 29 0.77 14.82 -0.64
C THR A 29 2.22 14.31 -0.64
N PRO A 30 3.18 15.06 -1.21
CA PRO A 30 4.58 14.64 -1.25
C PRO A 30 5.16 14.31 0.14
N GLU A 31 4.75 15.06 1.16
CA GLU A 31 5.17 14.84 2.55
C GLU A 31 4.66 13.50 3.10
N ASN A 32 3.38 13.18 2.86
CA ASN A 32 2.77 11.93 3.31
C ASN A 32 3.33 10.71 2.57
N ILE A 33 3.62 10.85 1.28
CA ILE A 33 4.25 9.80 0.48
C ILE A 33 5.66 9.52 1.00
N GLU A 34 6.44 10.55 1.33
CA GLU A 34 7.79 10.37 1.88
C GLU A 34 7.75 9.73 3.28
N TRP A 35 6.79 10.13 4.12
CA TRP A 35 6.53 9.44 5.39
C TRP A 35 6.23 7.95 5.17
N ALA A 36 5.35 7.63 4.22
CA ALA A 36 4.96 6.25 3.94
C ALA A 36 6.12 5.44 3.35
N ARG A 37 6.94 6.05 2.49
CA ARG A 37 8.16 5.44 1.95
C ARG A 37 9.15 5.11 3.06
N ARG A 38 9.37 6.04 4.00
CA ARG A 38 10.23 5.80 5.17
C ARG A 38 9.67 4.68 6.05
N ARG A 39 8.37 4.68 6.32
CA ARG A 39 7.69 3.63 7.11
C ARG A 39 7.80 2.25 6.44
N LEU A 40 7.62 2.16 5.12
CA LEU A 40 7.82 0.94 4.34
C LEU A 40 9.29 0.48 4.34
N ALA A 41 10.24 1.41 4.28
CA ALA A 41 11.67 1.08 4.36
C ALA A 41 12.08 0.59 5.76
N GLU A 42 11.50 1.14 6.83
CA GLU A 42 11.81 0.79 8.21
C GLU A 42 11.10 -0.49 8.70
N ARG A 43 9.87 -0.74 8.25
CA ARG A 43 8.99 -1.81 8.78
C ARG A 43 8.59 -2.84 7.72
N GLY A 44 8.84 -2.59 6.43
CA GLY A 44 8.38 -3.45 5.35
C GLY A 44 6.85 -3.63 5.37
N ARG A 45 6.39 -4.80 4.92
CA ARG A 45 4.97 -5.18 4.84
C ARG A 45 4.26 -5.19 6.21
N ALA A 46 5.01 -5.25 7.32
CA ALA A 46 4.48 -5.22 8.68
C ALA A 46 3.88 -3.85 9.08
N ALA A 47 4.22 -2.76 8.38
CA ALA A 47 3.61 -1.45 8.62
C ALA A 47 2.10 -1.43 8.35
N ILE A 48 1.65 -2.25 7.41
CA ILE A 48 0.23 -2.40 7.05
C ILE A 48 -0.47 -3.29 8.08
N GLU A 49 0.19 -4.37 8.52
CA GLU A 49 -0.38 -5.30 9.50
C GLU A 49 -0.55 -4.68 10.89
N GLU A 50 0.30 -3.72 11.29
CA GLU A 50 0.14 -2.98 12.56
C GLU A 50 -1.05 -2.00 12.54
N GLN A 51 -1.52 -1.60 11.36
CA GLN A 51 -2.58 -0.60 11.20
C GLN A 51 -3.99 -1.21 11.04
N LEU A 52 -4.07 -2.53 10.90
CA LEU A 52 -5.33 -3.26 10.84
C LEU A 52 -5.61 -3.86 12.23
N PRO A 53 -6.71 -3.48 12.92
CA PRO A 53 -7.14 -4.13 14.15
C PRO A 53 -7.65 -5.57 13.93
#